data_AF-A0A9D5CP66-F1
#
_entry.id   AF-A0A9D5CP66-F1
#
_cell.length_a   1.000
_cell.length_b   1.000
_cell.length_c   1.000
_cell.angle_alpha   90.00
_cell.angle_beta   90.00
_cell.angle_gamma   90.00
#
_symmetry.space_group_name_H-M   'P 1'
#
loop_
_entity.id
_entity.type
_entity.pdbx_description
1 polymer ?
#
loop_
_entity_poly.entity_id
_entity_poly.type
_entity_poly.pdbx_seq_one_letter_code
_entity_poly.pdbx_strand_id
1 'polypeptide(L)'
;MPLFLLFLVIILQPLLQPCETATASGSDDCQISTGSILSPSSSSWFSPSSRFAFGFHPEGDGFTVGILFIMAPNNTTTLIWNHNRDNAPVSNSATLNLTADGLMLKGSQDSWLFSDNSSSTHCASMLNSGNFVIFNSNNSVLWQTFDHPTDTIMVGQTLQTGKKIISSVSETNHSSGKFHLRMQSDNNLVMYLRGYVDGPENAYWSSNTYSKQVTSMSLDKDGVLYLSNGNQSRQNLTNGDGLVINNTAVVHRARIEPLGLLQIYSHDLLANTSRVVQRLPDDQCTIKGFCGHNSYCILSEDQTTPQCPCLPGFEYTNPNSQYEGCKPSFIPSYCPGNEPAGDKDSYYTMQHVVFNDDPIAPLKTFKSSILSPSSTSSWFSPSGRFAFGFYPQGNGFSIGTSFFISPDNTIITWTANRDDPPVSKNTTLILAETGLMLTIPDASESQDQSKSLNDISSPVYCASMLDSGKLVIYDSNSTVLWDSFNDPTDTLNVRPGPQKPGRALLQRLRDQPLNREVPA
;
A
#
# COMPACT_ATOMS: atom_id res chain seq x y z
N MET A 1 -58.89 9.61 56.89
CA MET A 1 -57.45 9.38 56.68
C MET A 1 -57.29 8.42 55.53
N PRO A 2 -56.63 8.84 54.45
CA PRO A 2 -55.55 8.00 53.93
C PRO A 2 -54.25 8.76 53.73
N LEU A 3 -53.17 7.99 53.89
CA LEU A 3 -51.75 8.30 53.75
C LEU A 3 -51.41 8.75 52.33
N PHE A 4 -50.66 9.86 52.20
CA PHE A 4 -49.91 10.19 51.00
C PHE A 4 -48.49 9.64 51.13
N LEU A 5 -48.14 8.65 50.30
CA LEU A 5 -46.79 8.12 50.13
C LEU A 5 -45.99 9.09 49.25
N LEU A 6 -44.97 9.75 49.81
CA LEU A 6 -43.93 10.45 49.06
C LEU A 6 -42.92 9.41 48.52
N PHE A 7 -42.91 9.19 47.21
CA PHE A 7 -41.82 8.48 46.53
C PHE A 7 -40.67 9.46 46.28
N LEU A 8 -39.54 9.23 46.94
CA LEU A 8 -38.27 9.89 46.68
C LEU A 8 -37.64 9.25 45.43
N VAL A 9 -37.73 9.93 44.28
CA VAL A 9 -37.01 9.52 43.07
C VAL A 9 -35.57 10.02 43.19
N ILE A 10 -34.64 9.13 43.51
CA ILE A 10 -33.20 9.39 43.42
C ILE A 10 -32.83 9.37 41.94
N ILE A 11 -32.74 10.55 41.32
CA ILE A 11 -32.19 10.71 39.98
C ILE A 11 -30.67 10.57 40.10
N LEU A 12 -30.12 9.39 39.76
CA LEU A 12 -28.70 9.27 39.41
C LEU A 12 -28.48 10.04 38.11
N GLN A 13 -27.98 11.26 38.21
CA GLN A 13 -27.43 11.96 37.05
C GLN A 13 -26.04 11.38 36.75
N PRO A 14 -25.77 10.86 35.54
CA PRO A 14 -24.40 10.58 35.14
C PRO A 14 -23.68 11.92 35.00
N LEU A 15 -22.57 12.11 35.70
CA LEU A 15 -21.68 13.25 35.46
C LEU A 15 -21.13 13.14 34.04
N LEU A 16 -21.76 13.85 33.10
CA LEU A 16 -21.20 14.11 31.78
C LEU A 16 -20.17 15.23 31.93
N GLN A 17 -18.90 14.84 32.07
CA GLN A 17 -17.79 15.78 31.98
C GLN A 17 -17.60 16.24 30.53
N PRO A 18 -17.38 17.54 30.29
CA PRO A 18 -17.11 18.06 28.95
C PRO A 18 -15.78 17.52 28.42
N CYS A 19 -15.75 17.25 27.10
CA CYS A 19 -14.52 16.99 26.35
C CYS A 19 -13.76 18.31 26.21
N GLU A 20 -12.90 18.63 27.19
CA GLU A 20 -11.92 19.69 27.03
C GLU A 20 -10.82 19.24 26.06
N THR A 21 -10.27 20.20 25.32
CA THR A 21 -9.10 20.01 24.46
C THR A 21 -7.95 19.48 25.30
N ALA A 22 -7.71 18.17 25.27
CA ALA A 22 -6.70 17.51 26.09
C ALA A 22 -5.30 17.89 25.61
N THR A 23 -4.74 18.96 26.18
CA THR A 23 -3.32 18.97 26.49
C THR A 23 -3.11 17.95 27.59
N ALA A 24 -2.27 16.94 27.35
CA ALA A 24 -1.90 15.96 28.36
C ALA A 24 -1.22 16.66 29.54
N SER A 25 -2.00 16.98 30.57
CA SER A 25 -1.49 17.51 31.83
C SER A 25 -2.33 17.00 33.00
N GLY A 26 -1.77 16.06 33.76
CA GLY A 26 -2.10 15.86 35.18
C GLY A 26 -2.71 14.51 35.56
N SER A 27 -1.90 13.69 36.24
CA SER A 27 -2.18 12.76 37.37
C SER A 27 -3.40 11.82 37.41
N ASP A 28 -4.57 12.20 36.91
CA ASP A 28 -5.82 11.40 37.03
C ASP A 28 -6.01 10.39 35.88
N ASP A 29 -5.13 10.41 34.88
CA ASP A 29 -5.20 9.52 33.71
C ASP A 29 -4.42 8.20 33.87
N CYS A 30 -3.75 7.95 34.99
CA CYS A 30 -2.88 6.79 35.19
C CYS A 30 -3.68 5.49 35.51
N GLN A 31 -4.24 4.84 34.49
CA GLN A 31 -5.15 3.69 34.66
C GLN A 31 -4.46 2.31 34.61
N ILE A 32 -3.29 2.22 33.97
CA ILE A 32 -2.59 0.96 33.71
C ILE A 32 -1.21 1.02 34.36
N SER A 33 -1.05 0.36 35.50
CA SER A 33 0.22 0.34 36.23
C SER A 33 1.29 -0.51 35.56
N THR A 34 2.57 -0.17 35.74
CA THR A 34 3.67 -1.10 35.42
C THR A 34 3.46 -2.47 36.07
N GLY A 35 3.77 -3.54 35.34
CA GLY A 35 3.50 -4.92 35.73
C GLY A 35 2.19 -5.47 35.15
N SER A 36 1.33 -4.62 34.57
CA SER A 36 0.14 -5.06 33.84
C SER A 36 0.50 -5.87 32.58
N ILE A 37 -0.28 -6.91 32.32
CA ILE A 37 -0.11 -7.83 31.20
C ILE A 37 -1.45 -7.99 30.47
N LEU A 38 -1.42 -7.95 29.14
CA LEU A 38 -2.50 -8.40 28.27
C LEU A 38 -2.09 -9.67 27.54
N SER A 39 -3.07 -10.53 27.26
CA SER A 39 -2.99 -11.64 26.32
C SER A 39 -4.18 -11.58 25.35
N PRO A 40 -4.12 -12.29 24.20
CA PRO A 40 -5.26 -12.42 23.29
C PRO A 40 -6.56 -12.96 23.93
N SER A 41 -6.45 -13.69 25.04
CA SER A 41 -7.58 -14.21 25.81
C SER A 41 -8.09 -13.28 26.91
N SER A 42 -7.38 -12.18 27.19
CA SER A 42 -7.72 -11.21 28.23
C SER A 42 -8.59 -10.06 27.70
N SER A 43 -9.23 -9.32 28.60
CA SER A 43 -9.92 -8.08 28.24
C SER A 43 -8.93 -6.97 27.89
N SER A 44 -9.17 -6.23 26.81
CA SER A 44 -8.42 -5.05 26.42
C SER A 44 -8.35 -3.96 27.51
N TRP A 45 -7.40 -3.04 27.39
CA TRP A 45 -7.37 -1.82 28.19
C TRP A 45 -8.32 -0.77 27.60
N PHE A 46 -9.42 -0.51 28.29
CA PHE A 46 -10.46 0.40 27.83
C PHE A 46 -10.18 1.84 28.26
N SER A 47 -10.60 2.79 27.42
CA SER A 47 -10.75 4.18 27.83
C SER A 47 -11.84 4.34 28.90
N PRO A 48 -11.82 5.40 29.75
CA PRO A 48 -12.87 5.65 30.72
C PRO A 48 -14.30 5.65 30.15
N SER A 49 -14.47 6.09 28.90
CA SER A 49 -15.76 6.10 28.18
C SER A 49 -16.16 4.74 27.57
N SER A 50 -15.28 3.74 27.63
CA SER A 50 -15.40 2.44 26.95
C SER A 50 -15.60 2.53 25.44
N ARG A 51 -15.21 3.67 24.82
CA ARG A 51 -15.32 3.88 23.36
C ARG A 51 -14.06 3.53 22.60
N PHE A 52 -12.94 3.42 23.31
CA PHE A 52 -11.69 2.96 22.76
C PHE A 52 -11.15 1.81 23.60
N ALA A 53 -10.52 0.85 22.93
CA ALA A 53 -9.93 -0.32 23.57
C ALA A 53 -8.58 -0.63 22.92
N PHE A 54 -7.51 -0.61 23.72
CA PHE A 54 -6.17 -1.00 23.30
C PHE A 54 -5.90 -2.46 23.70
N GLY A 55 -5.44 -3.28 22.76
CA GLY A 55 -5.08 -4.67 23.05
C GLY A 55 -4.94 -5.54 21.80
N PHE A 56 -5.12 -6.84 21.98
CA PHE A 56 -5.05 -7.82 20.89
C PHE A 56 -6.37 -7.91 20.13
N HIS A 57 -6.28 -7.95 18.80
CA HIS A 57 -7.42 -8.09 17.88
C HIS A 57 -7.14 -9.17 16.84
N PRO A 58 -8.13 -9.96 16.42
CA PRO A 58 -7.94 -10.97 15.37
C PRO A 58 -7.47 -10.34 14.07
N GLU A 59 -6.44 -10.93 13.44
CA GLU A 59 -5.93 -10.56 12.12
C GLU A 59 -5.46 -11.84 11.41
N GLY A 60 -6.17 -12.26 10.36
CA GLY A 60 -5.96 -13.57 9.73
C GLY A 60 -6.11 -14.71 10.74
N ASP A 61 -5.11 -15.59 10.81
CA ASP A 61 -5.09 -16.76 11.71
C ASP A 61 -4.48 -16.46 13.10
N GLY A 62 -4.15 -15.18 13.37
CA GLY A 62 -3.50 -14.77 14.61
C GLY A 62 -4.08 -13.47 15.16
N PHE A 63 -3.23 -12.70 15.84
CA PHE A 63 -3.61 -11.45 16.47
C PHE A 63 -2.65 -10.31 16.12
N THR A 64 -3.18 -9.09 16.06
CA THR A 64 -2.40 -7.86 16.03
C THR A 64 -2.67 -7.03 17.28
N VAL A 65 -1.73 -6.17 17.67
CA VAL A 65 -1.95 -5.20 18.74
C VAL A 65 -2.47 -3.91 18.13
N GLY A 66 -3.60 -3.40 18.61
CA GLY A 66 -4.21 -2.21 18.04
C GLY A 66 -5.16 -1.48 18.98
N ILE A 67 -5.82 -0.46 18.45
CA ILE A 67 -6.88 0.30 19.10
C ILE A 67 -8.16 0.14 18.29
N LEU A 68 -9.21 -0.36 18.94
CA LEU A 68 -10.57 -0.35 18.40
C LEU A 68 -11.31 0.91 18.85
N PHE A 69 -12.00 1.54 17.91
CA PHE A 69 -13.11 2.45 18.17
C PHE A 69 -14.42 1.65 18.23
N ILE A 70 -15.21 1.84 19.28
CA ILE A 70 -16.40 1.04 19.59
C ILE A 70 -17.65 1.94 19.49
N MET A 71 -18.62 1.52 18.68
CA MET A 71 -19.93 2.15 18.57
C MET A 71 -20.98 1.39 19.38
N ALA A 72 -21.60 2.08 20.34
CA ALA A 72 -22.66 1.54 21.18
C ALA A 72 -24.05 1.92 20.61
N PRO A 73 -25.12 1.13 20.87
CA PRO A 73 -25.14 -0.09 21.69
C PRO A 73 -24.83 -1.39 20.92
N ASN A 74 -24.70 -1.35 19.59
CA ASN A 74 -24.51 -2.56 18.78
C ASN A 74 -23.08 -3.14 18.87
N ASN A 75 -22.18 -2.48 19.60
CA ASN A 75 -20.76 -2.83 19.76
C ASN A 75 -20.04 -3.07 18.43
N THR A 76 -20.40 -2.30 17.39
CA THR A 76 -19.67 -2.31 16.12
C THR A 76 -18.29 -1.71 16.34
N THR A 77 -17.24 -2.43 15.98
CA THR A 77 -15.86 -2.01 16.21
C THR A 77 -15.16 -1.65 14.91
N THR A 78 -14.22 -0.72 14.99
CA THR A 78 -13.36 -0.31 13.86
C THR A 78 -11.93 -0.21 14.36
N LEU A 79 -10.99 -0.86 13.69
CA LEU A 79 -9.57 -0.74 14.00
C LEU A 79 -9.07 0.61 13.49
N ILE A 80 -8.64 1.49 14.41
CA ILE A 80 -8.18 2.86 14.08
C ILE A 80 -6.66 3.02 14.18
N TRP A 81 -5.99 2.06 14.82
CA TRP A 81 -4.55 2.02 14.96
C TRP A 81 -4.09 0.58 15.13
N ASN A 82 -2.96 0.22 14.52
CA ASN A 82 -2.33 -1.08 14.68
C ASN A 82 -0.81 -0.96 14.71
N HIS A 83 -0.21 -1.70 15.64
CA HIS A 83 1.24 -1.77 15.76
C HIS A 83 1.82 -2.70 14.69
N ASN A 84 2.94 -2.28 14.07
CA ASN A 84 3.72 -3.12 13.14
C ASN A 84 2.87 -3.92 12.16
N ARG A 85 1.93 -3.24 11.50
CA ARG A 85 0.92 -3.82 10.60
C ARG A 85 1.44 -4.68 9.44
N ASP A 86 2.74 -4.56 9.12
CA ASP A 86 3.40 -5.33 8.05
C ASP A 86 4.11 -6.59 8.57
N ASN A 87 4.12 -6.81 9.89
CA ASN A 87 4.65 -8.02 10.50
C ASN A 87 3.59 -9.11 10.54
N ALA A 88 4.04 -10.36 10.59
CA ALA A 88 3.14 -11.50 10.75
C ALA A 88 2.32 -11.39 12.05
N PRO A 89 1.02 -11.76 12.03
CA PRO A 89 0.21 -11.83 13.24
C PRO A 89 0.85 -12.70 14.31
N VAL A 90 0.67 -12.33 15.58
CA VAL A 90 1.18 -13.10 16.72
C VAL A 90 0.23 -14.23 17.09
N SER A 91 0.75 -15.26 17.76
CA SER A 91 -0.04 -16.38 18.26
C SER A 91 -0.92 -16.01 19.46
N ASN A 92 -1.87 -16.87 19.80
CA ASN A 92 -2.71 -16.74 20.99
C ASN A 92 -1.95 -16.77 22.34
N SER A 93 -0.69 -17.22 22.33
CA SER A 93 0.21 -17.27 23.48
C SER A 93 1.01 -15.99 23.69
N ALA A 94 0.89 -15.01 22.78
CA ALA A 94 1.56 -13.73 22.91
C ALA A 94 1.08 -12.96 24.14
N THR A 95 1.96 -12.13 24.71
CA THR A 95 1.62 -11.25 25.82
C THR A 95 2.17 -9.86 25.59
N LEU A 96 1.46 -8.85 26.09
CA LEU A 96 1.88 -7.47 26.05
C LEU A 96 2.09 -6.98 27.49
N ASN A 97 3.33 -6.63 27.82
CA ASN A 97 3.74 -6.35 29.18
C ASN A 97 4.18 -4.89 29.29
N LEU A 98 3.50 -4.12 30.14
CA LEU A 98 3.95 -2.80 30.52
C LEU A 98 5.01 -2.95 31.63
N THR A 99 6.26 -2.62 31.33
CA THR A 99 7.40 -2.70 32.26
C THR A 99 7.93 -1.32 32.60
N ALA A 100 8.89 -1.24 33.52
CA ALA A 100 9.59 0.01 33.82
C ALA A 100 10.39 0.54 32.62
N ASP A 101 10.80 -0.34 31.70
CA ASP A 101 11.61 0.02 30.53
C ASP A 101 10.75 0.39 29.30
N GLY A 102 9.44 0.09 29.33
CA GLY A 102 8.51 0.40 28.24
C GLY A 102 7.39 -0.62 28.05
N LEU A 103 6.90 -0.76 26.82
CA LEU A 103 5.82 -1.69 26.45
C LEU A 103 6.36 -2.79 25.55
N MET A 104 6.47 -4.01 26.10
CA MET A 104 7.05 -5.17 25.42
C MET A 104 5.97 -6.12 24.91
N LEU A 105 6.05 -6.50 23.64
CA LEU A 105 5.32 -7.63 23.06
C LEU A 105 6.20 -8.88 23.12
N LYS A 106 5.76 -9.87 23.89
CA LYS A 106 6.39 -11.19 23.97
C LYS A 106 5.65 -12.20 23.12
N GLY A 107 6.38 -12.95 22.31
CA GLY A 107 5.80 -13.90 21.36
C GLY A 107 6.83 -14.92 20.89
N SER A 108 6.75 -15.32 19.61
CA SER A 108 7.81 -16.11 18.97
C SER A 108 9.13 -15.34 18.87
N GLN A 109 9.03 -14.02 18.73
CA GLN A 109 10.13 -13.07 18.84
C GLN A 109 9.66 -11.90 19.72
N ASP A 110 10.41 -11.61 20.77
CA ASP A 110 10.14 -10.47 21.64
C ASP A 110 10.46 -9.17 20.88
N SER A 111 9.59 -8.17 21.01
CA SER A 111 9.77 -6.86 20.39
C SER A 111 9.18 -5.76 21.26
N TRP A 112 9.82 -4.59 21.22
CA TRP A 112 9.32 -3.41 21.93
C TRP A 112 8.34 -2.64 21.04
N LEU A 113 7.16 -2.34 21.57
CA LEU A 113 6.29 -1.30 21.00
C LEU A 113 6.89 0.08 21.29
N PHE A 114 7.42 0.21 22.49
CA PHE A 114 8.12 1.38 22.99
C PHE A 114 9.13 0.94 24.04
N SER A 115 10.34 1.49 23.97
CA SER A 115 11.32 1.40 25.04
C SER A 115 12.11 2.70 25.17
N ASP A 116 12.37 3.11 26.40
CA ASP A 116 13.20 4.28 26.70
C ASP A 116 14.11 3.97 27.89
N ASN A 117 15.42 3.98 27.62
CA ASN A 117 16.44 3.72 28.65
C ASN A 117 16.75 4.98 29.49
N SER A 118 16.26 6.15 29.09
CA SER A 118 16.55 7.44 29.73
C SER A 118 15.57 7.80 30.84
N SER A 119 14.33 7.29 30.77
CA SER A 119 13.25 7.57 31.71
C SER A 119 12.46 6.31 32.04
N SER A 120 12.24 6.05 33.32
CA SER A 120 11.41 4.91 33.74
C SER A 120 9.93 5.17 33.43
N THR A 121 9.31 4.21 32.77
CA THR A 121 7.85 4.12 32.63
C THR A 121 7.22 3.94 34.02
N HIS A 122 6.13 4.66 34.26
CA HIS A 122 5.36 4.61 35.51
C HIS A 122 3.98 3.98 35.30
N CYS A 123 3.28 4.40 34.24
CA CYS A 123 2.00 3.85 33.87
C CYS A 123 1.62 4.20 32.43
N ALA A 124 0.51 3.64 31.97
CA ALA A 124 -0.10 3.96 30.70
C ALA A 124 -1.60 4.28 30.86
N SER A 125 -2.19 4.83 29.80
CA SER A 125 -3.62 5.14 29.74
C SER A 125 -4.16 5.04 28.33
N MET A 126 -5.39 4.56 28.21
CA MET A 126 -6.19 4.67 27.00
C MET A 126 -7.12 5.89 27.15
N LEU A 127 -6.83 6.99 26.47
CA LEU A 127 -7.61 8.22 26.62
C LEU A 127 -8.94 8.17 25.85
N ASN A 128 -9.92 8.97 26.27
CA ASN A 128 -11.20 9.13 25.56
C ASN A 128 -11.06 9.78 24.17
N SER A 129 -9.89 10.31 23.83
CA SER A 129 -9.57 10.78 22.48
C SER A 129 -9.23 9.64 21.51
N GLY A 130 -8.99 8.42 22.01
CA GLY A 130 -8.40 7.35 21.21
C GLY A 130 -6.88 7.34 21.21
N ASN A 131 -6.23 8.23 21.98
CA ASN A 131 -4.78 8.23 22.16
C ASN A 131 -4.38 7.30 23.32
N PHE A 132 -3.51 6.33 23.05
CA PHE A 132 -2.90 5.52 24.11
C PHE A 132 -1.55 6.12 24.47
N VAL A 133 -1.33 6.41 25.75
CA VAL A 133 -0.21 7.22 26.23
C VAL A 133 0.53 6.50 27.35
N ILE A 134 1.86 6.55 27.31
CA ILE A 134 2.76 6.03 28.36
C ILE A 134 3.41 7.22 29.06
N PHE A 135 3.38 7.22 30.39
CA PHE A 135 3.88 8.30 31.24
C PHE A 135 5.05 7.84 32.11
N ASN A 136 5.94 8.78 32.43
CA ASN A 136 6.90 8.62 33.52
C ASN A 136 6.30 9.06 34.87
N SER A 137 7.08 8.90 35.95
CA SER A 137 6.65 9.26 37.31
C SER A 137 6.40 10.76 37.53
N ASN A 138 6.87 11.61 36.62
CA ASN A 138 6.62 13.05 36.62
C ASN A 138 5.40 13.43 35.76
N ASN A 139 4.57 12.45 35.36
CA ASN A 139 3.44 12.63 34.45
C ASN A 139 3.82 13.24 33.09
N SER A 140 5.08 13.11 32.66
CA SER A 140 5.50 13.50 31.31
C SER A 140 5.21 12.37 30.34
N VAL A 141 4.70 12.71 29.15
CA VAL A 141 4.47 11.76 28.07
C VAL A 141 5.81 11.25 27.56
N LEU A 142 6.02 9.94 27.66
CA LEU A 142 7.18 9.25 27.08
C LEU A 142 6.89 8.77 25.66
N TRP A 143 5.67 8.29 25.42
CA TRP A 143 5.24 7.77 24.13
C TRP A 143 3.72 7.84 23.99
N GLN A 144 3.23 8.01 22.76
CA GLN A 144 1.81 8.01 22.48
C GLN A 144 1.50 7.51 21.05
N THR A 145 0.34 6.88 20.86
CA THR A 145 -0.06 6.35 19.55
C THR A 145 -0.32 7.44 18.52
N PHE A 146 -0.73 8.62 18.95
CA PHE A 146 -1.02 9.74 18.04
C PHE A 146 0.20 10.21 17.22
N ASP A 147 1.42 9.97 17.70
CA ASP A 147 2.66 10.28 16.98
C ASP A 147 3.06 9.22 15.93
N HIS A 148 2.33 8.10 15.91
CA HIS A 148 2.56 6.94 15.06
C HIS A 148 1.28 6.51 14.33
N PRO A 149 0.61 7.38 13.54
CA PRO A 149 -0.62 7.03 12.86
C PRO A 149 -0.41 5.92 11.82
N THR A 150 -1.49 5.20 11.51
CA THR A 150 -1.50 4.12 10.51
C THR A 150 -2.21 4.57 9.23
N ASP A 151 -3.52 4.35 9.14
CA ASP A 151 -4.37 4.78 8.02
C ASP A 151 -5.40 5.84 8.43
N THR A 152 -5.54 6.11 9.74
CA THR A 152 -6.60 6.93 10.32
C THR A 152 -6.03 8.09 11.15
N ILE A 153 -6.68 9.25 11.07
CA ILE A 153 -6.46 10.43 11.90
C ILE A 153 -7.73 10.70 12.70
N MET A 154 -7.60 10.71 14.02
CA MET A 154 -8.69 11.02 14.95
C MET A 154 -8.80 12.53 15.22
N VAL A 155 -9.95 12.97 15.73
CA VAL A 155 -10.09 14.35 16.25
C VAL A 155 -9.04 14.61 17.33
N GLY A 156 -8.38 15.76 17.25
CA GLY A 156 -7.31 16.14 18.19
C GLY A 156 -5.95 15.52 17.87
N GLN A 157 -5.86 14.60 16.91
CA GLN A 157 -4.59 14.12 16.38
C GLN A 157 -4.08 15.07 15.30
N THR A 158 -2.76 15.25 15.26
CA THR A 158 -2.09 16.15 14.31
C THR A 158 -1.01 15.39 13.54
N LEU A 159 -1.11 15.40 12.21
CA LEU A 159 -0.09 14.87 11.32
C LEU A 159 0.91 15.99 11.00
N GLN A 160 2.09 15.90 11.60
CA GLN A 160 3.17 16.88 11.43
C GLN A 160 3.84 16.77 10.06
N THR A 161 4.46 17.87 9.61
CA THR A 161 5.36 17.86 8.45
C THR A 161 6.38 16.72 8.51
N GLY A 162 6.58 16.06 7.37
CA GLY A 162 7.45 14.91 7.20
C GLY A 162 6.78 13.56 7.52
N LYS A 163 5.60 13.55 8.14
CA LYS A 163 4.85 12.34 8.45
C LYS A 163 3.86 11.97 7.35
N LYS A 164 3.41 10.71 7.36
CA LYS A 164 2.44 10.16 6.41
C LYS A 164 1.52 9.14 7.09
N ILE A 165 0.35 8.96 6.52
CA ILE A 165 -0.55 7.82 6.78
C ILE A 165 -0.63 6.95 5.52
N ILE A 166 -0.81 5.65 5.69
CA ILE A 166 -0.77 4.66 4.61
C ILE A 166 -2.07 3.85 4.65
N SER A 167 -2.70 3.64 3.49
CA SER A 167 -3.94 2.87 3.40
C SER A 167 -3.76 1.43 3.86
N SER A 168 -4.87 0.76 4.15
CA SER A 168 -4.90 -0.71 4.29
C SER A 168 -4.90 -1.38 2.90
N VAL A 169 -4.51 -2.66 2.83
CA VAL A 169 -4.64 -3.46 1.60
C VAL A 169 -6.11 -3.68 1.25
N SER A 170 -6.93 -3.96 2.27
CA SER A 170 -8.38 -4.10 2.17
C SER A 170 -9.04 -3.84 3.53
N GLU A 171 -10.36 -3.99 3.63
CA GLU A 171 -11.07 -3.93 4.92
C GLU A 171 -10.78 -5.12 5.85
N THR A 172 -10.21 -6.20 5.32
CA THR A 172 -9.91 -7.43 6.08
C THR A 172 -8.42 -7.69 6.25
N ASN A 173 -7.58 -6.97 5.50
CA ASN A 173 -6.14 -7.04 5.59
C ASN A 173 -5.60 -5.64 5.89
N HIS A 174 -5.26 -5.47 7.16
CA HIS A 174 -4.80 -4.19 7.68
C HIS A 174 -3.30 -3.99 7.52
N SER A 175 -2.59 -4.75 6.66
CA SER A 175 -1.20 -4.40 6.27
C SER A 175 -1.15 -3.16 5.37
N SER A 176 0.04 -2.60 5.19
CA SER A 176 0.24 -1.37 4.43
C SER A 176 -0.09 -1.54 2.94
N GLY A 177 -1.17 -0.90 2.51
CA GLY A 177 -1.73 -0.93 1.16
C GLY A 177 -1.00 -0.05 0.15
N LYS A 178 -1.67 0.30 -0.95
CA LYS A 178 -1.04 0.94 -2.11
C LYS A 178 -0.99 2.47 -2.04
N PHE A 179 -1.66 3.11 -1.09
CA PHE A 179 -1.81 4.56 -1.11
C PHE A 179 -1.25 5.20 0.15
N HIS A 180 -0.72 6.41 0.04
CA HIS A 180 -0.35 7.20 1.21
C HIS A 180 -0.68 8.68 1.05
N LEU A 181 -1.00 9.31 2.17
CA LEU A 181 -1.15 10.76 2.31
C LEU A 181 0.04 11.27 3.12
N ARG A 182 0.73 12.27 2.62
CA ARG A 182 1.94 12.83 3.24
C ARG A 182 1.81 14.33 3.46
N MET A 183 2.11 14.77 4.67
CA MET A 183 2.40 16.18 4.94
C MET A 183 3.87 16.43 4.58
N GLN A 184 4.11 17.06 3.43
CA GLN A 184 5.44 17.24 2.87
C GLN A 184 6.22 18.37 3.55
N SER A 185 7.55 18.32 3.43
CA SER A 185 8.46 19.31 4.01
C SER A 185 8.34 20.72 3.42
N ASP A 186 7.71 20.84 2.24
CA ASP A 186 7.41 22.11 1.57
C ASP A 186 6.05 22.69 1.97
N ASN A 187 5.42 22.11 3.01
CA ASN A 187 4.12 22.47 3.56
C ASN A 187 2.91 22.08 2.69
N ASN A 188 3.10 21.22 1.70
CA ASN A 188 2.02 20.68 0.89
C ASN A 188 1.47 19.37 1.47
N LEU A 189 0.16 19.18 1.43
CA LEU A 189 -0.46 17.89 1.76
C LEU A 189 -0.80 17.18 0.45
N VAL A 190 -0.27 15.99 0.24
CA VAL A 190 -0.33 15.32 -1.07
C VAL A 190 -0.59 13.82 -0.92
N MET A 191 -1.39 13.26 -1.82
CA MET A 191 -1.68 11.84 -1.90
C MET A 191 -0.99 11.19 -3.11
N TYR A 192 -0.48 9.97 -2.88
CA TYR A 192 0.38 9.24 -3.80
C TYR A 192 0.06 7.75 -3.85
N LEU A 193 0.34 7.15 -5.00
CA LEU A 193 0.47 5.70 -5.14
C LEU A 193 1.87 5.28 -4.65
N ARG A 194 1.91 4.33 -3.71
CA ARG A 194 3.15 3.76 -3.15
C ARG A 194 3.92 2.98 -4.21
N GLY A 195 5.25 3.04 -4.08
CA GLY A 195 6.19 2.44 -5.01
C GLY A 195 6.81 3.45 -5.96
N TYR A 196 6.15 4.59 -6.20
CA TYR A 196 6.73 5.68 -6.98
C TYR A 196 7.42 6.68 -6.05
N VAL A 197 8.39 7.42 -6.60
CA VAL A 197 9.00 8.54 -5.88
C VAL A 197 7.93 9.63 -5.70
N ASP A 198 7.79 10.14 -4.47
CA ASP A 198 6.90 11.27 -4.17
C ASP A 198 7.35 12.51 -4.98
N GLY A 199 6.68 12.74 -6.11
CA GLY A 199 6.97 13.81 -7.07
C GLY A 199 5.69 14.31 -7.74
N PRO A 200 5.66 15.53 -8.28
CA PRO A 200 4.46 16.12 -8.87
C PRO A 200 3.81 15.24 -9.95
N GLU A 201 4.60 14.48 -10.70
CA GLU A 201 4.15 13.55 -11.74
C GLU A 201 3.42 12.31 -11.21
N ASN A 202 3.67 11.94 -9.95
CA ASN A 202 3.07 10.75 -9.31
C ASN A 202 1.96 11.12 -8.31
N ALA A 203 1.76 12.42 -8.05
CA ALA A 203 0.66 12.91 -7.22
C ALA A 203 -0.66 12.74 -7.96
N TYR A 204 -1.69 12.22 -7.27
CA TYR A 204 -3.06 12.22 -7.79
C TYR A 204 -3.96 13.26 -7.13
N TRP A 205 -3.55 13.80 -5.98
CA TRP A 205 -4.25 14.88 -5.31
C TRP A 205 -3.28 15.72 -4.49
N SER A 206 -3.46 17.04 -4.48
CA SER A 206 -2.67 17.98 -3.67
C SER A 206 -3.54 19.11 -3.11
N SER A 207 -3.22 19.56 -1.90
CA SER A 207 -3.83 20.73 -1.28
C SER A 207 -3.36 22.07 -1.89
N ASN A 208 -2.35 22.05 -2.77
CA ASN A 208 -1.73 23.24 -3.37
C ASN A 208 -1.31 24.28 -2.31
N THR A 209 -0.70 23.80 -1.23
CA THR A 209 -0.21 24.62 -0.11
C THR A 209 1.31 24.72 -0.04
N TYR A 210 2.00 24.27 -1.08
CA TYR A 210 3.44 24.48 -1.21
C TYR A 210 3.77 25.96 -0.96
N SER A 211 4.79 26.23 -0.15
CA SER A 211 5.20 27.60 0.26
C SER A 211 4.22 28.38 1.14
N LYS A 212 3.09 27.80 1.58
CA LYS A 212 2.25 28.41 2.64
C LYS A 212 2.83 28.10 4.01
N GLN A 213 2.51 28.92 5.00
CA GLN A 213 2.93 28.73 6.39
C GLN A 213 1.96 27.79 7.13
N VAL A 214 1.85 26.55 6.67
CA VAL A 214 1.07 25.49 7.33
C VAL A 214 1.96 24.25 7.51
N THR A 215 2.15 23.79 8.74
CA THR A 215 3.15 22.77 9.09
C THR A 215 2.54 21.48 9.62
N SER A 216 1.22 21.41 9.64
CA SER A 216 0.51 20.24 10.13
C SER A 216 -0.89 20.13 9.57
N MET A 217 -1.39 18.90 9.49
CA MET A 217 -2.79 18.57 9.21
C MET A 217 -3.49 18.10 10.47
N SER A 218 -4.70 18.59 10.72
CA SER A 218 -5.52 18.18 11.86
C SER A 218 -7.00 18.07 11.47
N LEU A 219 -7.74 17.24 12.20
CA LEU A 219 -9.19 17.12 12.12
C LEU A 219 -9.81 17.73 13.39
N ASP A 220 -10.73 18.68 13.23
CA ASP A 220 -11.45 19.24 14.37
C ASP A 220 -12.73 18.47 14.71
N LYS A 221 -13.34 18.87 15.84
CA LYS A 221 -14.57 18.31 16.38
C LYS A 221 -15.80 18.50 15.48
N ASP A 222 -15.73 19.41 14.50
CA ASP A 222 -16.82 19.73 13.57
C ASP A 222 -16.62 18.98 12.23
N GLY A 223 -15.66 18.05 12.17
CA GLY A 223 -15.37 17.27 10.98
C GLY A 223 -14.61 18.06 9.90
N VAL A 224 -14.01 19.20 10.24
CA VAL A 224 -13.22 20.00 9.30
C VAL A 224 -11.78 19.50 9.32
N LEU A 225 -11.32 19.03 8.17
CA LEU A 225 -9.91 18.75 7.94
C LEU A 225 -9.23 20.06 7.50
N TYR A 226 -8.16 20.43 8.18
CA TYR A 226 -7.46 21.67 7.91
C TYR A 226 -5.96 21.53 8.05
N LEU A 227 -5.25 22.41 7.36
CA LEU A 227 -3.82 22.62 7.51
C LEU A 227 -3.60 23.87 8.37
N SER A 228 -2.67 23.81 9.30
CA SER A 228 -2.34 24.94 10.16
C SER A 228 -0.87 25.01 10.53
N ASN A 229 -0.46 26.18 11.01
CA ASN A 229 0.78 26.37 11.77
C ASN A 229 0.40 26.94 13.13
N GLY A 230 -0.15 26.07 14.00
CA GLY A 230 -0.75 26.47 15.27
C GLY A 230 -1.85 27.52 15.07
N ASN A 231 -1.71 28.67 15.75
CA ASN A 231 -2.71 29.75 15.73
C ASN A 231 -2.48 30.82 14.64
N GLN A 232 -1.45 30.67 13.81
CA GLN A 232 -1.02 31.74 12.90
C GLN A 232 -1.70 31.70 11.53
N SER A 233 -1.98 30.51 11.02
CA SER A 233 -2.53 30.29 9.69
C SER A 233 -3.38 29.03 9.70
N ARG A 234 -4.56 29.09 9.06
CA ARG A 234 -5.48 27.95 8.91
C ARG A 234 -6.02 27.92 7.49
N GLN A 235 -5.87 26.78 6.83
CA GLN A 235 -6.47 26.49 5.54
C GLN A 235 -7.36 25.26 5.65
N ASN A 236 -8.66 25.45 5.45
CA ASN A 236 -9.60 24.34 5.40
C ASN A 236 -9.44 23.58 4.09
N LEU A 237 -9.44 22.25 4.17
CA LEU A 237 -9.40 21.35 3.02
C LEU A 237 -10.78 20.79 2.71
N THR A 238 -11.67 20.80 3.71
CA THR A 238 -13.04 20.31 3.58
C THR A 238 -14.02 21.44 3.71
N ASN A 239 -15.14 21.30 3.00
CA ASN A 239 -16.33 22.07 3.29
C ASN A 239 -16.94 21.35 4.49
N GLY A 240 -16.50 21.71 5.70
CA GLY A 240 -17.02 21.11 6.92
C GLY A 240 -18.53 20.99 6.87
N ASP A 241 -19.08 19.93 7.46
CA ASP A 241 -20.51 19.89 7.71
C ASP A 241 -20.78 21.08 8.64
N GLY A 242 -21.29 22.21 8.10
CA GLY A 242 -21.72 23.37 8.89
C GLY A 242 -22.85 23.04 9.89
N LEU A 243 -23.16 21.75 10.05
CA LEU A 243 -23.86 21.17 11.17
C LEU A 243 -22.96 21.32 12.40
N VAL A 244 -23.08 22.48 13.04
CA VAL A 244 -22.87 22.61 14.48
C VAL A 244 -23.86 21.65 15.14
N ILE A 245 -23.50 20.36 15.19
CA ILE A 245 -24.18 19.43 16.04
C ILE A 245 -23.64 19.78 17.43
N ASN A 246 -24.39 20.58 18.18
CA ASN A 246 -24.18 20.83 19.62
C ASN A 246 -24.41 19.54 20.44
N ASN A 247 -23.93 18.41 19.93
CA ASN A 247 -24.05 17.10 20.55
C ASN A 247 -22.62 16.61 20.77
N THR A 248 -22.21 16.56 22.04
CA THR A 248 -20.93 16.00 22.49
C THR A 248 -20.78 14.50 22.18
N ALA A 249 -21.80 13.89 21.59
CA ALA A 249 -21.84 12.49 21.22
C ALA A 249 -21.57 12.25 19.72
N VAL A 250 -20.93 13.18 19.00
CA VAL A 250 -20.46 12.94 17.62
C VAL A 250 -18.94 12.86 17.61
N VAL A 251 -18.40 11.83 16.95
CA VAL A 251 -16.95 11.66 16.76
C VAL A 251 -16.64 11.61 15.27
N HIS A 252 -15.63 12.37 14.87
CA HIS A 252 -15.11 12.35 13.51
C HIS A 252 -13.78 11.59 13.42
N ARG A 253 -13.52 11.03 12.25
CA ARG A 253 -12.21 10.47 11.89
C ARG A 253 -11.98 10.62 10.40
N ALA A 254 -10.74 10.77 9.99
CA ALA A 254 -10.34 10.76 8.58
C ALA A 254 -9.50 9.51 8.31
N ARG A 255 -9.83 8.73 7.28
CA ARG A 255 -9.11 7.49 6.92
C ARG A 255 -8.74 7.51 5.44
N ILE A 256 -7.51 7.11 5.12
CA ILE A 256 -7.13 6.80 3.74
C ILE A 256 -7.54 5.35 3.44
N GLU A 257 -8.52 5.21 2.56
CA GLU A 257 -9.16 3.94 2.20
C GLU A 257 -8.28 3.09 1.27
N PRO A 258 -8.53 1.76 1.18
CA PRO A 258 -7.75 0.86 0.33
C PRO A 258 -7.70 1.25 -1.16
N LEU A 259 -8.66 2.02 -1.65
CA LEU A 259 -8.74 2.54 -3.03
C LEU A 259 -8.16 3.95 -3.19
N GLY A 260 -7.48 4.49 -2.16
CA GLY A 260 -6.76 5.77 -2.24
C GLY A 260 -7.58 7.01 -1.93
N LEU A 261 -8.85 6.86 -1.56
CA LEU A 261 -9.69 7.97 -1.08
C LEU A 261 -9.34 8.34 0.34
N LEU A 262 -9.23 9.62 0.64
CA LEU A 262 -9.34 10.10 2.02
C LEU A 262 -10.83 10.35 2.32
N GLN A 263 -11.40 9.62 3.28
CA GLN A 263 -12.78 9.80 3.70
C GLN A 263 -12.86 10.35 5.12
N ILE A 264 -13.70 11.36 5.32
CA ILE A 264 -14.04 11.86 6.65
C ILE A 264 -15.37 11.24 7.07
N TYR A 265 -15.36 10.54 8.20
CA TYR A 265 -16.53 9.93 8.80
C TYR A 265 -17.07 10.80 9.94
N SER A 266 -18.39 10.75 10.10
CA SER A 266 -19.12 11.24 11.26
C SER A 266 -19.83 10.07 11.90
N HIS A 267 -19.56 9.84 13.18
CA HIS A 267 -20.16 8.78 13.98
C HIS A 267 -21.04 9.41 15.06
N ASP A 268 -22.37 9.28 14.93
CA ASP A 268 -23.29 9.62 16.00
C ASP A 268 -23.36 8.45 16.97
N LEU A 269 -22.82 8.70 18.16
CA LEU A 269 -22.65 7.69 19.19
C LEU A 269 -23.94 7.35 19.94
N LEU A 270 -24.98 8.19 19.86
CA LEU A 270 -26.28 7.96 20.51
C LEU A 270 -27.26 7.31 19.53
N ALA A 271 -27.29 7.80 18.29
CA ALA A 271 -28.09 7.22 17.22
C ALA A 271 -27.47 5.92 16.67
N ASN A 272 -26.20 5.65 17.00
CA ASN A 272 -25.42 4.53 16.49
C ASN A 272 -25.39 4.48 14.96
N THR A 273 -25.16 5.65 14.35
CA THR A 273 -25.12 5.82 12.90
C THR A 273 -23.77 6.37 12.47
N SER A 274 -23.32 5.93 11.29
CA SER A 274 -22.09 6.41 10.67
C SER A 274 -22.41 6.93 9.28
N ARG A 275 -21.81 8.05 8.90
CA ARG A 275 -21.91 8.59 7.54
C ARG A 275 -20.57 9.16 7.08
N VAL A 276 -20.39 9.20 5.77
CA VAL A 276 -19.26 9.90 5.13
C VAL A 276 -19.67 11.36 4.94
N VAL A 277 -18.88 12.28 5.51
CA VAL A 277 -19.06 13.73 5.41
C VAL A 277 -18.49 14.25 4.10
N GLN A 278 -17.28 13.82 3.76
CA GLN A 278 -16.60 14.22 2.53
C GLN A 278 -15.60 13.14 2.09
N ARG A 279 -15.30 13.13 0.79
CA ARG A 279 -14.28 12.29 0.16
C ARG A 279 -13.29 13.20 -0.56
N LEU A 280 -12.01 12.83 -0.57
CA LEU A 280 -10.97 13.52 -1.32
C LEU A 280 -10.13 12.48 -2.08
N PRO A 281 -9.84 12.67 -3.38
CA PRO A 281 -10.42 13.70 -4.27
C PRO A 281 -11.94 13.51 -4.48
N ASP A 282 -12.64 14.57 -4.91
CA ASP A 282 -14.06 14.51 -5.29
C ASP A 282 -14.25 13.65 -6.55
N ASP A 283 -13.41 13.87 -7.58
CA ASP A 283 -13.34 13.01 -8.76
C ASP A 283 -12.40 11.83 -8.47
N GLN A 284 -13.01 10.68 -8.20
CA GLN A 284 -12.31 9.44 -7.84
C GLN A 284 -11.49 8.87 -9.02
N CYS A 285 -11.82 9.22 -10.26
CA CYS A 285 -11.05 8.79 -11.43
C CYS A 285 -9.71 9.50 -11.58
N THR A 286 -9.47 10.56 -10.81
CA THR A 286 -8.12 11.16 -10.72
C THR A 286 -7.13 10.30 -9.95
N ILE A 287 -7.61 9.36 -9.12
CA ILE A 287 -6.77 8.49 -8.29
C ILE A 287 -6.00 7.52 -9.20
N LYS A 288 -4.68 7.67 -9.23
CA LYS A 288 -3.79 6.77 -9.97
C LYS A 288 -3.86 5.35 -9.38
N GLY A 289 -4.21 4.36 -10.20
CA GLY A 289 -4.35 2.97 -9.76
C GLY A 289 -5.69 2.65 -9.07
N PHE A 290 -6.71 3.51 -9.21
CA PHE A 290 -8.07 3.24 -8.73
C PHE A 290 -8.69 2.00 -9.39
N CYS A 291 -8.59 1.94 -10.72
CA CYS A 291 -8.93 0.76 -11.50
C CYS A 291 -7.68 -0.11 -11.70
N GLY A 292 -7.86 -1.42 -11.64
CA GLY A 292 -6.79 -2.37 -11.91
C GLY A 292 -6.31 -2.33 -13.37
N HIS A 293 -5.33 -3.18 -13.68
CA HIS A 293 -4.71 -3.21 -15.00
C HIS A 293 -5.75 -3.55 -16.10
N ASN A 294 -5.56 -2.99 -17.30
CA ASN A 294 -6.44 -3.21 -18.46
C ASN A 294 -7.91 -2.83 -18.25
N SER A 295 -8.21 -1.99 -17.26
CA SER A 295 -9.49 -1.28 -17.13
C SER A 295 -9.25 0.23 -17.09
N TYR A 296 -10.33 0.98 -17.24
CA TYR A 296 -10.32 2.45 -17.19
C TYR A 296 -11.39 2.94 -16.23
N CYS A 297 -11.21 4.13 -15.68
CA CYS A 297 -12.17 4.72 -14.75
C CYS A 297 -13.17 5.59 -15.49
N ILE A 298 -14.45 5.40 -15.20
CA ILE A 298 -15.53 6.32 -15.57
C ILE A 298 -16.37 6.64 -14.35
N LEU A 299 -16.91 7.84 -14.27
CA LEU A 299 -17.95 8.16 -13.29
C LEU A 299 -19.31 7.78 -13.88
N SER A 300 -20.20 7.22 -13.04
CA SER A 300 -21.61 7.01 -13.41
C SER A 300 -22.33 8.32 -13.71
N GLU A 301 -23.58 8.23 -14.17
CA GLU A 301 -24.39 9.40 -14.52
C GLU A 301 -24.54 10.41 -13.36
N ASP A 302 -24.47 9.95 -12.10
CA ASP A 302 -24.50 10.81 -10.92
C ASP A 302 -23.18 11.58 -10.66
N GLN A 303 -22.13 11.33 -11.46
CA GLN A 303 -20.77 11.85 -11.31
C GLN A 303 -20.11 11.60 -9.94
N THR A 304 -20.61 10.63 -9.17
CA THR A 304 -20.09 10.33 -7.82
C THR A 304 -19.64 8.89 -7.63
N THR A 305 -20.16 7.95 -8.43
CA THR A 305 -19.79 6.53 -8.32
C THR A 305 -18.82 6.15 -9.45
N PRO A 306 -17.53 5.89 -9.15
CA PRO A 306 -16.60 5.42 -10.16
C PRO A 306 -16.88 3.96 -10.50
N GLN A 307 -16.71 3.63 -11.77
CA GLN A 307 -16.77 2.29 -12.32
C GLN A 307 -15.46 1.97 -13.02
N CYS A 308 -15.07 0.71 -13.00
CA CYS A 308 -13.84 0.21 -13.61
C CYS A 308 -14.12 -0.82 -14.71
N PRO A 309 -14.81 -0.44 -15.81
CA PRO A 309 -15.02 -1.34 -16.93
C PRO A 309 -13.70 -1.82 -17.56
N CYS A 310 -13.69 -3.08 -17.99
CA CYS A 310 -12.60 -3.62 -18.79
C CYS A 310 -12.50 -2.93 -20.14
N LEU A 311 -11.27 -2.83 -20.65
CA LEU A 311 -11.07 -2.50 -22.05
C LEU A 311 -11.74 -3.55 -22.97
N PRO A 312 -12.21 -3.16 -24.16
CA PRO A 312 -12.78 -4.11 -25.11
C PRO A 312 -11.81 -5.29 -25.41
N GLY A 313 -12.34 -6.52 -25.39
CA GLY A 313 -11.53 -7.73 -25.52
C GLY A 313 -10.85 -8.21 -24.23
N PHE A 314 -11.13 -7.56 -23.10
CA PHE A 314 -10.71 -8.00 -21.78
C PHE A 314 -11.92 -8.38 -20.93
N GLU A 315 -11.71 -9.33 -20.03
CA GLU A 315 -12.68 -9.78 -19.04
C GLU A 315 -12.14 -9.55 -17.63
N TYR A 316 -13.04 -9.40 -16.65
CA TYR A 316 -12.62 -9.19 -15.26
C TYR A 316 -11.76 -10.36 -14.78
N THR A 317 -10.66 -10.03 -14.09
CA THR A 317 -9.82 -11.06 -13.45
C THR A 317 -10.61 -11.77 -12.36
N ASN A 318 -11.36 -10.99 -11.57
CA ASN A 318 -12.31 -11.46 -10.58
C ASN A 318 -13.72 -10.94 -10.95
N PRO A 319 -14.66 -11.81 -11.36
CA PRO A 319 -16.02 -11.38 -11.70
C PRO A 319 -16.77 -10.66 -10.58
N ASN A 320 -16.34 -10.84 -9.32
CA ASN A 320 -16.94 -10.21 -8.14
C ASN A 320 -16.31 -8.86 -7.78
N SER A 321 -15.26 -8.42 -8.50
CA SER A 321 -14.52 -7.20 -8.17
C SER A 321 -14.04 -6.49 -9.43
N GLN A 322 -14.72 -5.40 -9.78
CA GLN A 322 -14.34 -4.56 -10.93
C GLN A 322 -13.02 -3.79 -10.74
N TYR A 323 -12.57 -3.62 -9.50
CA TYR A 323 -11.38 -2.83 -9.16
C TYR A 323 -10.06 -3.61 -9.30
N GLU A 324 -10.13 -4.94 -9.38
CA GLU A 324 -8.94 -5.80 -9.51
C GLU A 324 -8.34 -5.80 -10.94
N GLY A 325 -9.05 -5.21 -11.90
CA GLY A 325 -8.63 -5.12 -13.29
C GLY A 325 -8.99 -6.35 -14.11
N CYS A 326 -8.46 -6.41 -15.32
CA CYS A 326 -8.93 -7.29 -16.37
C CYS A 326 -7.78 -8.06 -17.04
N LYS A 327 -8.12 -9.23 -17.55
CA LYS A 327 -7.24 -10.11 -18.32
C LYS A 327 -7.78 -10.23 -19.76
N PRO A 328 -6.91 -10.47 -20.76
CA PRO A 328 -7.36 -10.66 -22.13
C PRO A 328 -8.35 -11.84 -22.21
N SER A 329 -9.46 -11.67 -22.94
CA SER A 329 -10.39 -12.76 -23.27
C SER A 329 -9.99 -13.50 -24.56
N PHE A 330 -8.84 -13.14 -25.14
CA PHE A 330 -8.24 -13.71 -26.34
C PHE A 330 -6.83 -14.21 -26.03
N ILE A 331 -6.31 -15.13 -26.84
CA ILE A 331 -4.89 -15.49 -26.81
C ILE A 331 -4.15 -14.32 -27.44
N PRO A 332 -3.30 -13.57 -26.70
CA PRO A 332 -2.62 -12.44 -27.30
C PRO A 332 -1.69 -12.95 -28.40
N SER A 333 -1.89 -12.48 -29.64
CA SER A 333 -0.87 -12.62 -30.68
C SER A 333 0.26 -11.67 -30.35
N TYR A 334 1.23 -12.17 -29.58
CA TYR A 334 2.40 -11.40 -29.16
C TYR A 334 3.32 -11.02 -30.33
N CYS A 335 3.10 -11.60 -31.51
CA CYS A 335 3.82 -11.33 -32.74
C CYS A 335 2.83 -11.48 -33.90
N PRO A 336 2.29 -10.41 -34.50
CA PRO A 336 1.40 -10.56 -35.65
C PRO A 336 2.25 -11.01 -36.84
N GLY A 337 2.20 -12.30 -37.15
CA GLY A 337 2.82 -12.85 -38.33
C GLY A 337 2.27 -12.22 -39.62
N ASN A 338 2.87 -12.56 -40.76
CA ASN A 338 2.27 -12.28 -42.07
C ASN A 338 1.04 -13.18 -42.30
N GLU A 339 0.02 -13.04 -41.45
CA GLU A 339 -1.27 -13.64 -41.73
C GLU A 339 -1.98 -12.82 -42.81
N PRO A 340 -2.62 -13.48 -43.79
CA PRO A 340 -3.28 -12.81 -44.90
C PRO A 340 -4.53 -12.07 -44.40
N ALA A 341 -4.38 -10.82 -43.94
CA ALA A 341 -5.41 -9.77 -43.76
C ALA A 341 -6.79 -10.23 -43.22
N GLY A 342 -6.84 -11.32 -42.46
CA GLY A 342 -8.02 -12.18 -42.35
C GLY A 342 -8.43 -12.49 -40.93
N ASP A 343 -7.47 -12.66 -40.00
CA ASP A 343 -7.77 -12.60 -38.58
C ASP A 343 -7.55 -11.16 -38.12
N LYS A 344 -8.65 -10.43 -38.07
CA LYS A 344 -8.65 -9.00 -37.79
C LYS A 344 -8.26 -8.79 -36.34
N ASP A 345 -7.05 -8.29 -36.10
CA ASP A 345 -6.79 -7.47 -34.91
C ASP A 345 -7.96 -6.48 -34.80
N SER A 346 -8.83 -6.72 -33.84
CA SER A 346 -10.04 -5.93 -33.65
C SER A 346 -9.62 -4.70 -32.87
N TYR A 347 -9.23 -3.65 -33.59
CA TYR A 347 -8.92 -2.36 -32.99
C TYR A 347 -10.22 -1.70 -32.50
N TYR A 348 -10.29 -1.42 -31.21
CA TYR A 348 -11.38 -0.66 -30.63
C TYR A 348 -10.92 0.78 -30.43
N THR A 349 -11.61 1.72 -31.08
CA THR A 349 -11.36 3.14 -30.85
C THR A 349 -12.05 3.56 -29.56
N MET A 350 -11.26 3.94 -28.57
CA MET A 350 -11.75 4.55 -27.34
C MET A 350 -11.79 6.07 -27.52
N GLN A 351 -12.94 6.69 -27.25
CA GLN A 351 -13.09 8.14 -27.31
C GLN A 351 -13.14 8.72 -25.90
N HIS A 352 -12.70 9.98 -25.76
CA HIS A 352 -12.71 10.72 -24.49
C HIS A 352 -11.89 10.05 -23.36
N VAL A 353 -10.80 9.36 -23.71
CA VAL A 353 -9.88 8.76 -22.74
C VAL A 353 -8.72 9.71 -22.44
N VAL A 354 -8.41 9.86 -21.16
CA VAL A 354 -7.19 10.53 -20.70
C VAL A 354 -6.18 9.47 -20.32
N PHE A 355 -5.00 9.52 -20.94
CA PHE A 355 -3.86 8.67 -20.56
C PHE A 355 -3.01 9.43 -19.54
N ASN A 356 -3.08 9.02 -18.28
CA ASN A 356 -2.31 9.65 -17.19
C ASN A 356 -0.91 9.05 -17.02
N ASP A 357 -0.65 7.87 -17.59
CA ASP A 357 0.65 7.20 -17.58
C ASP A 357 0.97 6.69 -19.01
N ASP A 358 2.26 6.54 -19.33
CA ASP A 358 2.69 5.91 -20.58
C ASP A 358 2.19 4.45 -20.59
N PRO A 359 1.44 4.01 -21.62
CA PRO A 359 0.96 2.64 -21.70
C PRO A 359 2.17 1.68 -21.74
N ILE A 360 2.32 0.86 -20.69
CA ILE A 360 3.40 -0.12 -20.60
C ILE A 360 3.20 -1.19 -21.68
N ALA A 361 4.31 -1.42 -22.41
CA ALA A 361 4.58 -2.46 -23.41
C ALA A 361 4.02 -2.23 -24.82
N PRO A 362 4.67 -1.39 -25.65
CA PRO A 362 4.67 -1.65 -27.09
C PRO A 362 5.46 -2.94 -27.35
N LEU A 363 4.86 -3.84 -28.14
CA LEU A 363 5.54 -4.98 -28.75
C LEU A 363 6.83 -4.52 -29.44
N LYS A 364 7.91 -5.27 -29.24
CA LYS A 364 9.26 -4.91 -29.71
C LYS A 364 9.58 -5.67 -30.99
N THR A 365 9.52 -4.97 -32.12
CA THR A 365 9.88 -5.50 -33.44
C THR A 365 11.38 -5.34 -33.68
N PHE A 366 11.99 -6.25 -34.46
CA PHE A 366 13.41 -6.20 -34.84
C PHE A 366 13.87 -4.79 -35.31
N LYS A 367 12.99 -4.05 -36.00
CA LYS A 367 13.30 -2.72 -36.56
C LYS A 367 13.32 -1.55 -35.56
N SER A 368 13.01 -1.76 -34.27
CA SER A 368 12.84 -0.66 -33.30
C SER A 368 13.30 -0.95 -31.86
N SER A 369 14.14 -1.97 -31.63
CA SER A 369 14.36 -2.52 -30.29
C SER A 369 15.84 -2.53 -29.87
N ILE A 370 16.26 -1.44 -29.23
CA ILE A 370 17.61 -1.28 -28.65
C ILE A 370 17.47 -1.01 -27.14
N LEU A 371 18.29 -1.69 -26.32
CA LEU A 371 18.44 -1.43 -24.89
C LEU A 371 19.88 -0.99 -24.61
N SER A 372 20.07 -0.09 -23.65
CA SER A 372 21.38 0.30 -23.14
C SER A 372 21.36 0.37 -21.60
N PRO A 373 22.48 0.07 -20.91
CA PRO A 373 22.56 0.19 -19.46
C PRO A 373 22.34 1.62 -18.94
N SER A 374 22.61 2.64 -19.78
CA SER A 374 22.43 4.04 -19.44
C SER A 374 21.00 4.57 -19.63
N SER A 375 20.13 3.81 -20.28
CA SER A 375 18.72 4.16 -20.44
C SER A 375 17.87 3.40 -19.42
N THR A 376 16.82 4.03 -18.89
CA THR A 376 15.79 3.38 -18.04
C THR A 376 14.92 2.37 -18.81
N SER A 377 15.34 1.98 -20.01
CA SER A 377 14.59 1.15 -20.93
C SER A 377 14.74 -0.33 -20.57
N SER A 378 13.61 -0.99 -20.39
CA SER A 378 13.51 -2.45 -20.32
C SER A 378 12.34 -2.92 -21.18
N TRP A 379 12.34 -4.18 -21.58
CA TRP A 379 11.20 -4.80 -22.25
C TRP A 379 10.27 -5.41 -21.20
N PHE A 380 9.16 -4.72 -20.94
CA PHE A 380 8.19 -5.12 -19.91
C PHE A 380 7.19 -6.15 -20.42
N SER A 381 6.73 -7.00 -19.51
CA SER A 381 5.58 -7.86 -19.75
C SER A 381 4.27 -7.07 -19.74
N PRO A 382 3.17 -7.59 -20.30
CA PRO A 382 1.87 -6.89 -20.31
C PRO A 382 1.38 -6.45 -18.91
N SER A 383 1.62 -7.23 -17.86
CA SER A 383 1.28 -6.84 -16.48
C SER A 383 2.26 -5.86 -15.84
N GLY A 384 3.37 -5.52 -16.49
CA GLY A 384 4.45 -4.70 -15.93
C GLY A 384 5.24 -5.36 -14.80
N ARG A 385 4.85 -6.56 -14.35
CA ARG A 385 5.48 -7.27 -13.22
C ARG A 385 6.82 -7.89 -13.56
N PHE A 386 7.07 -8.14 -14.84
CA PHE A 386 8.36 -8.63 -15.31
C PHE A 386 8.97 -7.66 -16.32
N ALA A 387 10.29 -7.57 -16.31
CA ALA A 387 11.05 -6.84 -17.32
C ALA A 387 12.31 -7.58 -17.71
N PHE A 388 12.62 -7.55 -19.00
CA PHE A 388 13.89 -8.02 -19.53
C PHE A 388 14.78 -6.83 -19.88
N GLY A 389 16.04 -6.86 -19.44
CA GLY A 389 16.98 -5.78 -19.70
C GLY A 389 18.27 -5.89 -18.88
N PHE A 390 19.02 -4.78 -18.82
CA PHE A 390 20.24 -4.69 -18.03
C PHE A 390 19.93 -4.47 -16.55
N TYR A 391 20.70 -5.10 -15.67
CA TYR A 391 20.70 -4.84 -14.23
C TYR A 391 22.14 -4.76 -13.70
N PRO A 392 22.39 -4.02 -12.60
CA PRO A 392 23.74 -3.84 -12.06
C PRO A 392 24.29 -5.14 -11.46
N GLN A 393 25.52 -5.52 -11.80
CA GLN A 393 26.22 -6.65 -11.18
C GLN A 393 27.70 -6.32 -10.99
N GLY A 394 28.14 -6.20 -9.73
CA GLY A 394 29.51 -5.79 -9.41
C GLY A 394 29.81 -4.38 -9.92
N ASN A 395 30.86 -4.24 -10.73
CA ASN A 395 31.29 -2.97 -11.33
C ASN A 395 30.76 -2.76 -12.77
N GLY A 396 29.87 -3.62 -13.25
CA GLY A 396 29.29 -3.55 -14.59
C GLY A 396 27.81 -3.94 -14.59
N PHE A 397 27.34 -4.39 -15.74
CA PHE A 397 25.94 -4.76 -15.95
C PHE A 397 25.81 -6.18 -16.48
N SER A 398 24.77 -6.86 -16.07
CA SER A 398 24.36 -8.15 -16.63
C SER A 398 22.97 -8.02 -17.21
N ILE A 399 22.57 -8.99 -18.03
CA ILE A 399 21.28 -8.97 -18.72
C ILE A 399 20.41 -10.06 -18.12
N GLY A 400 19.16 -9.77 -17.85
CA GLY A 400 18.29 -10.74 -17.24
C GLY A 400 16.84 -10.33 -17.19
N THR A 401 16.05 -11.23 -16.61
CA THR A 401 14.66 -10.98 -16.27
C THR A 401 14.57 -10.55 -14.81
N SER A 402 13.89 -9.44 -14.58
CA SER A 402 13.54 -8.90 -13.28
C SER A 402 12.05 -9.14 -13.01
N PHE A 403 11.71 -9.45 -11.75
CA PHE A 403 10.36 -9.50 -11.21
C PHE A 403 10.21 -8.42 -10.14
N PHE A 404 9.21 -7.55 -10.31
CA PHE A 404 8.95 -6.45 -9.39
C PHE A 404 7.90 -6.85 -8.36
N ILE A 405 8.31 -7.01 -7.09
CA ILE A 405 7.38 -7.14 -5.96
C ILE A 405 6.92 -5.75 -5.53
N SER A 406 7.86 -4.80 -5.51
CA SER A 406 7.66 -3.37 -5.39
C SER A 406 8.84 -2.67 -6.09
N PRO A 407 8.77 -1.36 -6.36
CA PRO A 407 9.87 -0.66 -7.04
C PRO A 407 11.22 -0.71 -6.30
N ASP A 408 11.19 -0.83 -4.97
CA ASP A 408 12.39 -1.02 -4.13
C ASP A 408 12.79 -2.50 -3.95
N ASN A 409 11.95 -3.44 -4.40
CA ASN A 409 12.13 -4.88 -4.23
C ASN A 409 12.00 -5.61 -5.56
N THR A 410 13.13 -5.66 -6.26
CA THR A 410 13.28 -6.36 -7.53
C THR A 410 14.02 -7.68 -7.32
N ILE A 411 13.44 -8.78 -7.82
CA ILE A 411 14.07 -10.10 -7.83
C ILE A 411 14.54 -10.40 -9.24
N ILE A 412 15.82 -10.74 -9.41
CA ILE A 412 16.32 -11.27 -10.68
C ILE A 412 15.93 -12.75 -10.77
N THR A 413 15.10 -13.10 -11.75
CA THR A 413 14.56 -14.46 -11.92
C THR A 413 15.29 -15.27 -12.99
N TRP A 414 16.04 -14.60 -13.88
CA TRP A 414 16.84 -15.23 -14.92
C TRP A 414 17.99 -14.30 -15.34
N THR A 415 19.15 -14.85 -15.67
CA THR A 415 20.33 -14.09 -16.16
C THR A 415 20.83 -14.71 -17.48
N ALA A 416 21.11 -13.89 -18.50
CA ALA A 416 21.72 -14.33 -19.75
C ALA A 416 23.22 -14.56 -19.53
N ASN A 417 23.76 -15.66 -20.08
CA ASN A 417 25.18 -16.02 -20.03
C ASN A 417 25.84 -15.73 -18.67
N ARG A 418 25.25 -16.25 -17.59
CA ARG A 418 25.62 -15.94 -16.19
C ARG A 418 27.12 -16.00 -15.88
N ASP A 419 27.85 -16.91 -16.53
CA ASP A 419 29.27 -17.13 -16.27
C ASP A 419 30.17 -16.11 -17.00
N ASP A 420 29.59 -15.26 -17.85
CA ASP A 420 30.31 -14.15 -18.48
C ASP A 420 30.58 -13.02 -17.48
N PRO A 421 31.69 -12.28 -17.65
CA PRO A 421 31.93 -11.07 -16.87
C PRO A 421 30.89 -9.97 -17.19
N PRO A 422 30.52 -9.13 -16.20
CA PRO A 422 29.62 -8.00 -16.42
C PRO A 422 30.11 -7.07 -17.53
N VAL A 423 29.19 -6.60 -18.37
CA VAL A 423 29.48 -5.72 -19.50
C VAL A 423 29.52 -4.24 -19.08
N SER A 424 30.12 -3.40 -19.93
CA SER A 424 30.25 -1.97 -19.67
C SER A 424 28.93 -1.21 -19.87
N LYS A 425 28.84 0.01 -19.33
CA LYS A 425 27.67 0.89 -19.51
C LYS A 425 27.41 1.32 -20.97
N ASN A 426 28.40 1.21 -21.85
CA ASN A 426 28.30 1.61 -23.26
C ASN A 426 27.84 0.45 -24.16
N THR A 427 27.67 -0.75 -23.60
CA THR A 427 27.19 -1.92 -24.34
C THR A 427 25.73 -1.73 -24.73
N THR A 428 25.34 -2.14 -25.94
CA THR A 428 23.94 -2.12 -26.36
C THR A 428 23.45 -3.54 -26.62
N LEU A 429 22.18 -3.79 -26.29
CA LEU A 429 21.49 -5.04 -26.61
C LEU A 429 20.46 -4.75 -27.70
N ILE A 430 20.52 -5.50 -28.77
CA ILE A 430 19.68 -5.33 -29.95
C ILE A 430 18.99 -6.65 -30.23
N LEU A 431 17.67 -6.60 -30.46
CA LEU A 431 17.00 -7.70 -31.14
C LEU A 431 17.42 -7.64 -32.61
N ALA A 432 18.11 -8.67 -33.11
CA ALA A 432 18.62 -8.82 -34.47
C ALA A 432 17.82 -9.87 -35.29
N GLU A 433 17.95 -9.89 -36.63
CA GLU A 433 17.34 -10.95 -37.47
C GLU A 433 17.83 -12.36 -37.08
N THR A 434 19.00 -12.45 -36.46
CA THR A 434 19.64 -13.70 -36.04
C THR A 434 19.49 -13.97 -34.53
N GLY A 435 18.76 -13.15 -33.77
CA GLY A 435 18.61 -13.31 -32.32
C GLY A 435 18.98 -12.08 -31.50
N LEU A 436 19.26 -12.27 -30.22
CA LEU A 436 19.66 -11.20 -29.30
C LEU A 436 21.16 -10.96 -29.41
N MET A 437 21.54 -9.78 -29.88
CA MET A 437 22.93 -9.42 -30.13
C MET A 437 23.38 -8.31 -29.19
N LEU A 438 24.48 -8.58 -28.47
CA LEU A 438 25.22 -7.58 -27.72
C LEU A 438 26.25 -6.92 -28.62
N THR A 439 26.28 -5.59 -28.63
CA THR A 439 27.35 -4.80 -29.24
C THR A 439 28.17 -4.15 -28.15
N ILE A 440 29.44 -4.51 -28.07
CA ILE A 440 30.40 -4.05 -27.07
C ILE A 440 31.38 -3.11 -27.79
N PRO A 441 31.35 -1.81 -27.48
CA PRO A 441 32.29 -0.87 -28.09
C PRO A 441 33.70 -1.16 -27.64
N ASP A 442 34.63 -1.34 -28.58
CA ASP A 442 36.04 -1.50 -28.30
C ASP A 442 36.72 -0.11 -28.31
N ALA A 443 37.40 0.24 -27.22
CA ALA A 443 38.12 1.51 -27.12
C ALA A 443 39.48 1.49 -27.84
N SER A 444 39.92 0.32 -28.32
CA SER A 444 41.28 0.08 -28.83
C SER A 444 41.38 -0.47 -30.26
N GLU A 445 40.27 -0.86 -30.89
CA GLU A 445 40.24 -1.34 -32.29
C GLU A 445 39.14 -0.66 -33.12
N SER A 446 39.29 -0.68 -34.45
CA SER A 446 38.43 0.04 -35.40
C SER A 446 37.06 -0.64 -35.68
N GLN A 447 36.68 -1.68 -34.95
CA GLN A 447 35.39 -2.37 -35.08
C GLN A 447 34.83 -2.81 -33.72
N ASP A 448 33.53 -2.57 -33.50
CA ASP A 448 32.81 -3.03 -32.31
C ASP A 448 32.71 -4.56 -32.27
N GLN A 449 32.84 -5.16 -31.08
CA GLN A 449 32.66 -6.60 -30.90
C GLN A 449 31.17 -6.94 -30.73
N SER A 450 30.69 -7.91 -31.50
CA SER A 450 29.32 -8.42 -31.38
C SER A 450 29.27 -9.81 -30.78
N LYS A 451 28.43 -10.03 -29.76
CA LYS A 451 28.22 -11.34 -29.11
C LYS A 451 26.75 -11.73 -29.16
N SER A 452 26.44 -12.93 -29.65
CA SER A 452 25.07 -13.47 -29.58
C SER A 452 24.76 -13.98 -28.17
N LEU A 453 23.53 -13.73 -27.70
CA LEU A 453 22.99 -14.29 -26.46
C LEU A 453 22.20 -15.58 -26.70
N ASN A 454 21.84 -15.86 -27.94
CA ASN A 454 21.14 -17.09 -28.33
C ASN A 454 21.48 -17.49 -29.78
N ASP A 455 21.42 -18.77 -30.06
CA ASP A 455 21.67 -19.30 -31.40
C ASP A 455 20.34 -19.57 -32.09
N ILE A 456 19.88 -18.63 -32.92
CA ILE A 456 18.64 -18.76 -33.68
C ILE A 456 18.99 -18.92 -35.16
N SER A 457 18.56 -20.05 -35.74
CA SER A 457 18.82 -20.40 -37.14
C SER A 457 17.77 -19.89 -38.14
N SER A 458 16.65 -19.35 -37.64
CA SER A 458 15.54 -18.83 -38.44
C SER A 458 15.38 -17.32 -38.25
N PRO A 459 14.88 -16.58 -39.25
CA PRO A 459 14.74 -15.13 -39.15
C PRO A 459 13.83 -14.72 -38.00
N VAL A 460 14.36 -13.93 -37.07
CA VAL A 460 13.63 -13.36 -35.95
C VAL A 460 12.73 -12.22 -36.43
N TYR A 461 11.48 -12.26 -35.99
CA TYR A 461 10.49 -11.24 -36.33
C TYR A 461 10.22 -10.29 -35.15
N CYS A 462 9.95 -10.85 -33.96
CA CYS A 462 9.82 -10.07 -32.72
C CYS A 462 10.12 -10.89 -31.47
N ALA A 463 10.22 -10.18 -30.35
CA ALA A 463 10.35 -10.75 -29.02
C ALA A 463 9.27 -10.18 -28.10
N SER A 464 8.78 -11.00 -27.17
CA SER A 464 7.80 -10.62 -26.17
C SER A 464 8.21 -11.11 -24.80
N MET A 465 8.07 -10.22 -23.82
CA MET A 465 8.20 -10.55 -22.42
C MET A 465 6.82 -10.99 -21.91
N LEU A 466 6.68 -12.24 -21.47
CA LEU A 466 5.41 -12.78 -21.01
C LEU A 466 5.23 -12.58 -19.51
N ASP A 467 3.97 -12.49 -19.06
CA ASP A 467 3.63 -12.45 -17.62
C ASP A 467 3.96 -13.76 -16.86
N SER A 468 4.44 -14.76 -17.58
CA SER A 468 5.05 -15.95 -17.01
C SER A 468 6.52 -15.76 -16.58
N GLY A 469 7.11 -14.59 -16.84
CA GLY A 469 8.52 -14.29 -16.60
C GLY A 469 9.45 -14.77 -17.73
N LYS A 470 8.90 -15.24 -18.84
CA LYS A 470 9.65 -15.73 -20.01
C LYS A 470 9.84 -14.60 -21.01
N LEU A 471 11.06 -14.41 -21.47
CA LEU A 471 11.30 -13.77 -22.76
C LEU A 471 11.19 -14.84 -23.85
N VAL A 472 10.36 -14.58 -24.86
CA VAL A 472 10.14 -15.50 -25.99
C VAL A 472 10.35 -14.74 -27.30
N ILE A 473 11.06 -15.38 -28.23
CA ILE A 473 11.36 -14.85 -29.57
C ILE A 473 10.63 -15.68 -30.61
N TYR A 474 10.04 -14.99 -31.58
CA TYR A 474 9.16 -15.58 -32.58
C TYR A 474 9.62 -15.28 -34.00
N ASP A 475 9.27 -16.17 -34.93
CA ASP A 475 9.35 -15.91 -36.37
C ASP A 475 8.12 -15.14 -36.87
N SER A 476 8.07 -14.91 -38.17
CA SER A 476 6.95 -14.22 -38.84
C SER A 476 5.66 -15.04 -38.93
N ASN A 477 5.63 -16.26 -38.41
CA ASN A 477 4.46 -17.13 -38.34
C ASN A 477 4.06 -17.41 -36.88
N SER A 478 4.56 -16.60 -35.93
CA SER A 478 4.32 -16.77 -34.49
C SER A 478 4.84 -18.08 -33.91
N THR A 479 5.74 -18.78 -34.61
CA THR A 479 6.38 -19.97 -34.06
C THR A 479 7.49 -19.54 -33.10
N VAL A 480 7.60 -20.24 -31.97
CA VAL A 480 8.62 -19.96 -30.96
C VAL A 480 9.98 -20.40 -31.51
N LEU A 481 10.86 -19.43 -31.76
CA LEU A 481 12.25 -19.68 -32.16
C LEU A 481 13.15 -19.89 -30.94
N TRP A 482 12.87 -19.19 -29.84
CA TRP A 482 13.67 -19.26 -28.62
C TRP A 482 12.84 -18.86 -27.38
N ASP A 483 13.09 -19.52 -26.25
CA ASP A 483 12.43 -19.26 -24.95
C ASP A 483 13.49 -19.30 -23.86
N SER A 484 13.64 -18.19 -23.14
CA SER A 484 14.61 -18.04 -22.03
C SER A 484 14.56 -19.16 -20.98
N PHE A 485 13.43 -19.84 -20.78
CA PHE A 485 13.33 -20.92 -19.78
C PHE A 485 13.76 -22.29 -20.33
N ASN A 486 13.94 -22.44 -21.63
CA ASN A 486 14.61 -23.60 -22.21
C ASN A 486 16.13 -23.53 -22.04
N ASP A 487 16.66 -22.33 -21.72
CA ASP A 487 18.05 -22.06 -21.37
C ASP A 487 18.16 -21.57 -19.91
N PRO A 488 17.85 -22.44 -18.92
CA PRO A 488 17.75 -22.02 -17.53
C PRO A 488 19.12 -21.70 -16.93
N THR A 489 19.18 -20.62 -16.15
CA THR A 489 20.30 -20.32 -15.24
C THR A 489 19.92 -20.65 -13.79
N ASP A 490 20.87 -21.09 -12.95
CA ASP A 490 20.64 -21.49 -11.55
C ASP A 490 20.29 -20.32 -10.60
N THR A 491 19.70 -19.25 -11.12
CA THR A 491 19.36 -18.03 -10.38
C THR A 491 18.13 -18.25 -9.51
N LEU A 492 18.32 -18.95 -8.39
CA LEU A 492 17.56 -18.88 -7.15
C LEU A 492 18.53 -19.31 -6.03
N ASN A 493 19.32 -18.37 -5.53
CA ASN A 493 20.18 -18.60 -4.37
C ASN A 493 19.32 -18.69 -3.09
N VAL A 494 18.75 -19.88 -2.84
CA VAL A 494 18.27 -20.29 -1.51
C VAL A 494 18.90 -21.67 -1.18
N ARG A 495 20.20 -21.64 -0.85
CA ARG A 495 21.03 -22.74 -0.30
C ARG A 495 21.12 -24.07 -1.10
N PRO A 496 22.24 -24.83 -0.96
CA PRO A 496 22.59 -25.90 -1.88
C PRO A 496 21.92 -27.23 -1.50
N GLY A 497 21.28 -27.85 -2.49
CA GLY A 497 20.82 -29.25 -2.48
C GLY A 497 20.75 -29.77 -3.91
N PRO A 498 20.97 -31.07 -4.17
CA PRO A 498 21.19 -31.58 -5.52
C PRO A 498 19.86 -31.88 -6.22
N GLN A 499 19.07 -30.86 -6.57
CA GLN A 499 17.95 -30.99 -7.51
C GLN A 499 17.75 -29.68 -8.29
N LYS A 500 17.59 -29.78 -9.62
CA LYS A 500 17.38 -28.66 -10.57
C LYS A 500 16.21 -27.75 -10.11
N PRO A 501 16.44 -26.52 -9.61
CA PRO A 501 15.42 -25.76 -8.86
C PRO A 501 14.44 -24.93 -9.71
N GLY A 502 14.77 -24.60 -10.97
CA GLY A 502 14.05 -23.58 -11.74
C GLY A 502 12.60 -23.93 -12.11
N ARG A 503 12.29 -25.20 -12.39
CA ARG A 503 10.94 -25.63 -12.82
C ARG A 503 9.92 -25.70 -11.67
N ALA A 504 10.36 -26.05 -10.46
CA ALA A 504 9.46 -26.35 -9.35
C ALA A 504 9.01 -25.10 -8.56
N LEU A 505 9.83 -24.04 -8.49
CA LEU A 505 9.48 -22.83 -7.74
C LEU A 505 8.58 -21.87 -8.54
N LEU A 506 8.79 -21.74 -9.85
CA LEU A 506 7.92 -20.94 -10.72
C LEU A 506 6.52 -21.55 -10.88
N GLN A 507 6.41 -22.88 -10.78
CA GLN A 507 5.12 -23.55 -10.69
C GLN A 507 4.47 -23.30 -9.31
N ARG A 508 5.24 -23.25 -8.21
CA ARG A 508 4.73 -22.80 -6.89
C ARG A 508 4.33 -21.33 -6.83
N LEU A 509 5.00 -20.44 -7.57
CA LEU A 509 4.62 -19.02 -7.70
C LEU A 509 3.37 -18.84 -8.59
N ARG A 510 3.17 -19.75 -9.56
CA ARG A 510 1.98 -19.82 -10.42
C ARG A 510 0.76 -20.42 -9.70
N ASP A 511 1.00 -21.35 -8.78
CA ASP A 511 -0.01 -22.10 -8.02
C ASP A 511 -0.21 -21.58 -6.58
N GLN A 512 0.16 -20.33 -6.25
CA GLN A 512 -0.26 -19.72 -4.98
C GLN A 512 -1.67 -19.13 -5.12
N PRO A 513 -2.73 -19.79 -4.60
CA PRO A 513 -3.91 -19.06 -4.15
C PRO A 513 -3.53 -18.24 -2.91
N LEU A 514 -4.27 -17.17 -2.65
CA LEU A 514 -4.07 -16.23 -1.54
C LEU A 514 -4.26 -16.83 -0.13
N ASN A 515 -4.31 -18.15 0.03
CA ASN A 515 -4.46 -18.83 1.33
C ASN A 515 -3.30 -19.81 1.56
N ARG A 516 -2.59 -19.64 2.68
CA ARG A 516 -1.65 -20.65 3.21
C ARG A 516 -2.40 -21.50 4.25
N GLU A 517 -2.80 -22.71 3.88
CA GLU A 517 -2.82 -23.82 4.83
C GLU A 517 -1.47 -24.56 4.74
N VAL A 518 -0.89 -24.90 5.89
CA VAL A 518 0.29 -25.78 6.01
C VAL A 518 -0.19 -27.06 6.70
N PRO A 519 0.02 -28.27 6.14
CA PRO A 519 -0.23 -29.50 6.88
C PRO A 519 0.95 -29.87 7.79
N ALA A 520 0.59 -30.16 9.04
CA ALA A 520 1.22 -30.90 10.15
C ALA A 520 2.75 -30.88 10.33
#